data_AF-A0A957YS51-F1
#
_entry.id   AF-A0A957YS51-F1
#
_cell.length_a   1.000
_cell.length_b   1.000
_cell.length_c   1.000
_cell.angle_alpha   90.00
_cell.angle_beta   90.00
_cell.angle_gamma   90.00
#
_symmetry.space_group_name_H-M   'P 1'
#
loop_
_entity.id
_entity.type
_entity.pdbx_description
1 polymer ?
#
loop_
_entity_poly.entity_id
_entity_poly.type
_entity_poly.pdbx_seq_one_letter_code
_entity_poly.pdbx_strand_id
1 'polypeptide(L)'
;VDSPEILQMLEQKLGLKSQDRIIKFPPEVIEEAIRSAPSTIDVFDRRGEHKLKLGEDRLRFGVGVTALFYQNPVDETLDIFKRENFRDLVRLGSSLKHYDVISTVGIVRDVKEELGDMYGSLEHIANTTKPLVLLVSDENHFPDVLDMFEHLHGKEVGDKPFVIPYFNPVSPLVMNAGTVDKMKVAIERGLPIIFSNYSMAGASTPLTPAGTLTLLMAELLAGLV
;
A
#
# COMPACT_ATOMS: atom_id res chain seq x y z
N VAL A 1 4.29 3.91 -17.97
CA VAL A 1 4.52 2.68 -17.19
C VAL A 1 5.92 2.22 -17.46
N ASP A 2 6.77 2.11 -16.44
CA ASP A 2 8.20 1.89 -16.65
C ASP A 2 8.62 0.41 -16.60
N SER A 3 7.79 -0.48 -16.04
CA SER A 3 8.05 -1.92 -15.99
C SER A 3 7.83 -2.59 -17.36
N PRO A 4 8.86 -3.18 -17.98
CA PRO A 4 8.71 -3.91 -19.24
C PRO A 4 7.79 -5.13 -19.12
N GLU A 5 7.78 -5.81 -17.98
CA GLU A 5 6.93 -6.98 -17.74
C GLU A 5 5.45 -6.59 -17.75
N ILE A 6 5.10 -5.49 -17.07
CA ILE A 6 3.73 -4.98 -17.06
C ILE A 6 3.30 -4.47 -18.44
N LEU A 7 4.18 -3.79 -19.17
CA LEU A 7 3.91 -3.39 -20.56
C LEU A 7 3.59 -4.62 -21.44
N GLN A 8 4.39 -5.69 -21.31
CA GLN A 8 4.16 -6.93 -22.05
C GLN A 8 2.84 -7.60 -21.64
N MET A 9 2.51 -7.61 -20.35
CA MET A 9 1.24 -8.15 -19.86
C MET A 9 0.05 -7.39 -20.45
N LEU A 10 0.10 -6.06 -20.49
CA LEU A 10 -0.98 -5.23 -21.04
C LEU A 10 -1.12 -5.43 -22.54
N GLU A 11 -0.02 -5.60 -23.28
CA GLU A 11 -0.07 -5.94 -24.70
C GLU A 11 -0.69 -7.33 -24.93
N GLN A 12 -0.31 -8.33 -24.14
CA GLN A 12 -0.81 -9.71 -24.30
C GLN A 12 -2.28 -9.85 -23.90
N LYS A 13 -2.70 -9.23 -22.80
CA LYS A 13 -4.05 -9.39 -22.25
C LYS A 13 -5.07 -8.43 -22.85
N LEU A 14 -4.65 -7.21 -23.18
CA LEU A 14 -5.56 -6.14 -23.62
C LEU A 14 -5.26 -5.62 -25.03
N GLY A 15 -4.20 -6.10 -25.68
CA GLY A 15 -3.78 -5.59 -26.99
C GLY A 15 -3.23 -4.16 -26.95
N LEU A 16 -2.95 -3.63 -25.76
CA LEU A 16 -2.50 -2.25 -25.57
C LEU A 16 -0.98 -2.16 -25.71
N LYS A 17 -0.53 -1.57 -26.82
CA LYS A 17 0.90 -1.32 -27.06
C LYS A 17 1.32 0.03 -26.50
N SER A 18 2.42 0.05 -25.76
CA SER A 18 3.03 1.31 -25.37
C SER A 18 3.76 1.96 -26.53
N GLN A 19 3.70 3.28 -26.61
CA GLN A 19 4.58 4.10 -27.44
C GLN A 19 5.43 4.96 -26.51
N ASP A 20 6.76 4.88 -26.59
CA ASP A 20 7.68 5.65 -25.74
C ASP A 20 7.36 5.51 -24.22
N ARG A 21 7.03 4.29 -23.76
CA ARG A 21 6.58 3.95 -22.38
C ARG A 21 5.25 4.56 -21.95
N ILE A 22 4.55 5.24 -22.85
CA ILE A 22 3.21 5.75 -22.65
C ILE A 22 2.21 4.69 -23.10
N ILE A 23 1.34 4.29 -22.19
CA ILE A 23 0.14 3.49 -22.50
C ILE A 23 -1.07 4.42 -22.49
N LYS A 24 -1.97 4.19 -23.45
CA LYS A 24 -3.26 4.86 -23.52
C LYS A 24 -4.34 3.82 -23.28
N PHE A 25 -5.18 4.05 -22.29
CA PHE A 25 -6.31 3.18 -22.00
C PHE A 25 -7.55 3.68 -22.72
N PRO A 26 -8.16 2.86 -23.61
CA PRO A 26 -9.47 3.15 -24.16
C PRO A 26 -10.55 3.19 -23.07
N PRO A 27 -11.61 4.00 -23.21
CA PRO A 27 -12.70 4.08 -22.22
C PRO A 27 -13.31 2.72 -21.87
N GLU A 28 -13.47 1.84 -22.86
CA GLU A 28 -14.02 0.50 -22.67
C GLU A 28 -13.19 -0.38 -21.73
N VAL A 29 -11.86 -0.21 -21.72
CA VAL A 29 -10.95 -0.92 -20.81
C VAL A 29 -11.13 -0.40 -19.38
N ILE A 30 -11.23 0.92 -19.22
CA ILE A 30 -11.48 1.54 -17.92
C ILE A 30 -12.83 1.09 -17.36
N GLU A 31 -13.88 1.13 -18.16
CA GLU A 31 -15.22 0.73 -17.74
C GLU A 31 -15.29 -0.74 -17.34
N GLU A 32 -14.58 -1.62 -18.05
CA GLU A 32 -14.50 -3.03 -17.70
C GLU A 32 -13.72 -3.27 -16.40
N ALA A 33 -12.64 -2.53 -16.17
CA ALA A 33 -11.89 -2.59 -14.91
C ALA A 33 -12.79 -2.15 -13.73
N ILE A 34 -13.58 -1.08 -13.88
CA ILE A 34 -14.54 -0.64 -12.86
C ILE A 34 -15.62 -1.71 -12.61
N ARG A 35 -16.17 -2.32 -13.67
CA ARG A 35 -17.22 -3.34 -13.54
C ARG A 35 -16.71 -4.64 -12.88
N SER A 36 -15.47 -5.02 -13.14
CA SER A 36 -14.87 -6.23 -12.61
C SER A 36 -14.35 -6.08 -11.18
N ALA A 37 -14.05 -4.86 -10.74
CA ALA A 37 -13.60 -4.57 -9.39
C ALA A 37 -14.68 -4.93 -8.34
N PRO A 38 -14.32 -5.60 -7.24
CA PRO A 38 -15.27 -5.92 -6.19
C PRO A 38 -15.76 -4.65 -5.50
N SER A 39 -17.08 -4.51 -5.34
CA SER A 39 -17.67 -3.38 -4.59
C SER A 39 -17.38 -3.44 -3.09
N THR A 40 -17.06 -4.62 -2.57
CA THR A 40 -16.66 -4.81 -1.17
C THR A 40 -15.55 -5.83 -1.01
N ILE A 41 -14.68 -5.62 -0.03
CA ILE A 41 -13.57 -6.54 0.31
C ILE A 41 -13.65 -6.88 1.79
N ASP A 42 -13.72 -8.17 2.13
CA ASP A 42 -13.64 -8.64 3.52
C ASP A 42 -12.18 -8.66 4.00
N VAL A 43 -11.95 -8.12 5.19
CA VAL A 43 -10.63 -8.00 5.82
C VAL A 43 -10.68 -8.61 7.21
N PHE A 44 -9.65 -9.40 7.51
CA PHE A 44 -9.55 -10.23 8.70
C PHE A 44 -8.45 -9.72 9.62
N ASP A 45 -8.46 -10.17 10.87
CA ASP A 45 -7.30 -10.06 11.73
C ASP A 45 -6.32 -11.24 11.49
N ARG A 46 -5.13 -11.14 12.06
CA ARG A 46 -4.11 -12.20 11.99
C ARG A 46 -4.56 -13.54 12.59
N ARG A 47 -5.68 -13.59 13.33
CA ARG A 47 -6.26 -14.84 13.87
C ARG A 47 -7.29 -15.45 12.93
N GLY A 48 -7.57 -14.82 11.79
CA GLY A 48 -8.53 -15.29 10.80
C GLY A 48 -9.98 -14.93 11.14
N GLU A 49 -10.19 -14.01 12.09
CA GLU A 49 -11.51 -13.48 12.44
C GLU A 49 -11.85 -12.28 11.58
N HIS A 50 -13.07 -12.24 11.04
CA HIS A 50 -13.54 -11.10 10.25
C HIS A 50 -13.55 -9.82 11.09
N LYS A 51 -13.03 -8.70 10.55
CA LYS A 51 -12.96 -7.41 11.26
C LYS A 51 -13.71 -6.29 10.58
N LEU A 52 -13.54 -6.17 9.27
CA LEU A 52 -14.14 -5.08 8.53
C LEU A 52 -14.41 -5.52 7.10
N LYS A 53 -15.36 -4.82 6.49
CA LYS A 53 -15.64 -4.89 5.07
C LYS A 53 -15.40 -3.50 4.48
N LEU A 54 -14.46 -3.41 3.56
CA LEU A 54 -14.19 -2.20 2.79
C LEU A 54 -15.29 -2.03 1.73
N GLY A 55 -15.64 -0.79 1.39
CA GLY A 55 -16.70 -0.48 0.42
C GLY A 55 -18.10 -0.28 1.03
N GLU A 56 -18.28 -0.51 2.33
CA GLU A 56 -19.49 -0.13 3.05
C GLU A 56 -19.50 1.37 3.38
N ASP A 57 -20.68 1.94 3.63
CA ASP A 57 -20.86 3.32 4.10
C ASP A 57 -20.50 3.45 5.59
N ARG A 58 -19.25 3.13 5.92
CA ARG A 58 -18.70 3.17 7.28
C ARG A 58 -17.26 3.65 7.29
N LEU A 59 -17.04 4.77 7.97
CA LEU A 59 -15.71 5.31 8.23
C LEU A 59 -14.88 4.36 9.10
N ARG A 60 -13.60 4.20 8.73
CA ARG A 60 -12.60 3.41 9.44
C ARG A 60 -11.40 4.28 9.77
N PHE A 61 -10.79 4.04 10.93
CA PHE A 61 -9.60 4.79 11.36
C PHE A 61 -8.38 3.87 11.42
N GLY A 62 -7.24 4.39 10.97
CA GLY A 62 -5.96 3.70 10.98
C GLY A 62 -4.88 4.50 11.71
N VAL A 63 -3.94 3.81 12.34
CA VAL A 63 -2.72 4.43 12.90
C VAL A 63 -1.66 4.47 11.80
N GLY A 64 -0.99 5.60 11.57
CA GLY A 64 0.01 5.73 10.50
C GLY A 64 0.53 7.16 10.33
N VAL A 65 1.44 7.46 9.39
CA VAL A 65 2.24 6.52 8.58
C VAL A 65 3.63 7.10 8.22
N THR A 66 4.64 6.22 8.18
CA THR A 66 6.02 6.42 7.68
C THR A 66 6.78 7.63 8.24
N ALA A 67 6.61 7.93 9.53
CA ALA A 67 7.43 8.95 10.19
C ALA A 67 8.93 8.59 10.15
N LEU A 68 9.77 9.55 9.72
CA LEU A 68 11.24 9.42 9.72
C LEU A 68 11.86 9.76 11.08
N PHE A 69 11.12 10.50 11.89
CA PHE A 69 11.50 10.98 13.20
C PHE A 69 10.41 10.64 14.20
N TYR A 70 10.81 10.50 15.46
CA TYR A 70 9.91 10.27 16.58
C TYR A 70 9.99 11.46 17.52
N GLN A 71 8.82 12.02 17.85
CA GLN A 71 8.71 13.05 18.87
C GLN A 71 8.40 12.38 20.21
N ASN A 72 9.29 12.53 21.18
CA ASN A 72 9.07 12.00 22.52
C ASN A 72 7.88 12.73 23.19
N PRO A 73 6.83 12.03 23.62
CA PRO A 73 5.64 12.66 24.19
C PRO A 73 5.86 13.26 25.60
N VAL A 74 6.99 12.99 26.26
CA VAL A 74 7.27 13.48 27.62
C VAL A 74 8.01 14.81 27.61
N ASP A 75 9.03 14.94 26.76
CA ASP A 75 9.93 16.10 26.72
C ASP A 75 9.94 16.82 25.36
N GLU A 76 9.10 16.37 24.42
CA GLU A 76 8.92 16.92 23.07
C GLU A 76 10.18 16.89 22.19
N THR A 77 11.23 16.18 22.60
CA THR A 77 12.45 16.05 21.81
C THR A 77 12.21 15.23 20.54
N LEU A 78 12.91 15.60 19.47
CA LEU A 78 12.85 14.91 18.19
C LEU A 78 14.08 14.02 18.02
N ASP A 79 13.86 12.71 17.87
CA ASP A 79 14.91 11.72 17.61
C ASP A 79 14.63 10.98 16.30
N ILE A 80 15.61 10.23 15.79
CA ILE A 80 15.37 9.30 14.68
C ILE A 80 14.32 8.26 15.07
N PHE A 81 13.58 7.78 14.08
CA PHE A 81 12.59 6.74 14.32
C PHE A 81 13.30 5.36 14.48
N LYS A 82 13.22 4.78 15.67
CA LYS A 82 13.88 3.53 16.06
C LYS A 82 12.91 2.35 16.06
N ARG A 83 13.44 1.13 16.08
CA ARG A 83 12.64 -0.11 16.14
C ARG A 83 11.77 -0.15 17.40
N GLU A 84 12.29 0.33 18.53
CA GLU A 84 11.51 0.41 19.78
C GLU A 84 10.28 1.32 19.65
N ASN A 85 10.42 2.45 18.96
CA ASN A 85 9.31 3.38 18.68
C ASN A 85 8.24 2.69 17.84
N PHE A 86 8.66 1.91 16.84
CA PHE A 86 7.76 1.13 15.99
C PHE A 86 6.93 0.16 16.85
N ARG A 87 7.60 -0.67 17.66
CA ARG A 87 6.98 -1.64 18.55
C ARG A 87 5.95 -0.97 19.47
N ASP A 88 6.35 0.12 20.11
CA ASP A 88 5.52 0.79 21.13
C ASP A 88 4.30 1.48 20.49
N LEU A 89 4.45 2.07 19.30
CA LEU A 89 3.34 2.64 18.54
C LEU A 89 2.37 1.58 17.99
N VAL A 90 2.88 0.42 17.54
CA VAL A 90 2.01 -0.71 17.15
C VAL A 90 1.21 -1.23 18.35
N ARG A 91 1.86 -1.38 19.52
CA ARG A 91 1.18 -1.79 20.77
C ARG A 91 0.11 -0.78 21.19
N LEU A 92 0.44 0.50 21.14
CA LEU A 92 -0.51 1.58 21.41
C LEU A 92 -1.69 1.49 20.44
N GLY A 93 -1.43 1.47 19.13
CA GLY A 93 -2.47 1.35 18.11
C GLY A 93 -3.33 0.10 18.27
N SER A 94 -2.74 -1.02 18.69
CA SER A 94 -3.44 -2.28 19.00
C SER A 94 -4.42 -2.10 20.16
N SER A 95 -4.07 -1.35 21.19
CA SER A 95 -4.93 -1.08 22.36
C SER A 95 -6.10 -0.12 22.08
N LEU A 96 -6.02 0.70 21.03
CA LEU A 96 -7.03 1.72 20.73
C LEU A 96 -8.27 1.11 20.04
N LYS A 97 -9.39 1.00 20.77
CA LYS A 97 -10.64 0.37 20.29
C LYS A 97 -11.31 1.03 19.07
N HIS A 98 -10.98 2.30 18.79
CA HIS A 98 -11.56 3.07 17.69
C HIS A 98 -10.68 3.11 16.43
N TYR A 99 -9.52 2.46 16.47
CA TYR A 99 -8.64 2.31 15.31
C TYR A 99 -8.74 0.88 14.81
N ASP A 100 -9.26 0.71 13.59
CA ASP A 100 -9.53 -0.59 13.00
C ASP A 100 -8.27 -1.24 12.43
N VAL A 101 -7.33 -0.43 11.91
CA VAL A 101 -6.12 -0.91 11.22
C VAL A 101 -4.84 -0.21 11.71
N ILE A 102 -3.69 -0.81 11.46
CA ILE A 102 -2.38 -0.22 11.77
C ILE A 102 -1.54 -0.21 10.49
N SER A 103 -1.20 0.97 10.00
CA SER A 103 -0.27 1.19 8.89
C SER A 103 1.18 1.15 9.35
N THR A 104 2.15 0.98 8.43
CA THR A 104 3.58 1.18 8.72
C THR A 104 3.80 2.53 9.40
N VAL A 105 4.03 2.54 10.72
CA VAL A 105 3.98 3.76 11.55
C VAL A 105 5.19 4.67 11.37
N GLY A 106 6.33 4.11 10.96
CA GLY A 106 7.58 4.85 10.77
C GLY A 106 8.62 4.03 10.03
N ILE A 107 9.75 4.67 9.70
CA ILE A 107 10.89 4.02 9.06
C ILE A 107 11.95 3.73 10.13
N VAL A 108 12.30 2.46 10.33
CA VAL A 108 13.28 2.05 11.33
C VAL A 108 14.70 2.45 10.88
N ARG A 109 15.41 3.25 11.69
CA ARG A 109 16.71 3.84 11.32
C ARG A 109 17.86 3.55 12.28
N ASP A 110 17.63 2.73 13.31
CA ASP A 110 18.64 2.22 14.25
C ASP A 110 19.17 0.82 13.85
N VAL A 111 18.89 0.40 12.62
CA VAL A 111 19.33 -0.86 12.01
C VAL A 111 19.94 -0.57 10.62
N LYS A 112 20.54 -1.58 9.98
CA LYS A 112 20.96 -1.44 8.58
C LYS A 112 19.74 -1.14 7.70
N GLU A 113 19.88 -0.24 6.73
CA GLU A 113 18.79 0.27 5.90
C GLU A 113 18.01 -0.86 5.22
N GLU A 114 18.72 -1.84 4.66
CA GLU A 114 18.14 -3.00 4.00
C GLU A 114 17.30 -3.92 4.93
N LEU A 115 17.45 -3.79 6.24
CA LEU A 115 16.70 -4.55 7.24
C LEU A 115 15.52 -3.76 7.84
N GLY A 116 15.41 -2.47 7.54
CA GLY A 116 14.43 -1.58 8.15
C GLY A 116 12.99 -2.04 7.94
N ASP A 117 12.62 -2.33 6.68
CA ASP A 117 11.27 -2.78 6.31
C ASP A 117 10.95 -4.17 6.91
N MET A 118 11.92 -5.09 6.92
CA MET A 118 11.78 -6.42 7.52
C MET A 118 11.53 -6.32 9.03
N TYR A 119 12.33 -5.54 9.76
CA TYR A 119 12.14 -5.37 11.20
C TYR A 119 10.86 -4.60 11.54
N GLY A 120 10.48 -3.58 10.77
CA GLY A 120 9.20 -2.90 10.95
C GLY A 120 8.01 -3.85 10.76
N SER A 121 8.06 -4.69 9.72
CA SER A 121 7.03 -5.70 9.44
C SER A 121 6.96 -6.80 10.52
N LEU A 122 8.11 -7.19 11.10
CA LEU A 122 8.16 -8.05 12.27
C LEU A 122 7.49 -7.41 13.51
N GLU A 123 7.71 -6.11 13.74
CA GLU A 123 7.05 -5.42 14.85
C GLU A 123 5.52 -5.32 14.65
N HIS A 124 5.05 -5.18 13.42
CA HIS A 124 3.62 -5.32 13.11
C HIS A 124 3.07 -6.68 13.55
N ILE A 125 3.60 -7.77 12.98
CA ILE A 125 3.04 -9.11 13.18
C ILE A 125 3.15 -9.57 14.63
N ALA A 126 4.23 -9.18 15.33
CA ALA A 126 4.48 -9.56 16.72
C ALA A 126 3.58 -8.82 17.72
N ASN A 127 3.20 -7.56 17.45
CA ASN A 127 2.61 -6.69 18.47
C ASN A 127 1.13 -6.35 18.25
N THR A 128 0.53 -6.81 17.14
CA THR A 128 -0.92 -6.67 16.91
C THR A 128 -1.53 -7.92 16.28
N THR A 129 -2.84 -8.02 16.39
CA THR A 129 -3.63 -8.91 15.53
C THR A 129 -4.43 -8.12 14.51
N LYS A 130 -4.62 -6.81 14.67
CA LYS A 130 -5.42 -5.98 13.76
C LYS A 130 -4.91 -6.06 12.31
N PRO A 131 -5.78 -5.84 11.32
CA PRO A 131 -5.36 -5.72 9.94
C PRO A 131 -4.30 -4.62 9.76
N LEU A 132 -3.42 -4.84 8.79
CA LEU A 132 -2.22 -4.07 8.54
C LEU A 132 -2.31 -3.36 7.19
N VAL A 133 -1.94 -2.08 7.16
CA VAL A 133 -1.66 -1.36 5.91
C VAL A 133 -0.14 -1.32 5.73
N LEU A 134 0.37 -2.13 4.81
CA LEU A 134 1.79 -2.41 4.71
C LEU A 134 2.45 -1.53 3.65
N LEU A 135 3.40 -0.71 4.08
CA LEU A 135 4.34 -0.02 3.20
C LEU A 135 5.72 -0.66 3.38
N VAL A 136 6.33 -1.02 2.26
CA VAL A 136 7.73 -1.45 2.15
C VAL A 136 8.41 -0.51 1.17
N SER A 137 9.47 0.12 1.64
CA SER A 137 10.19 1.16 0.91
C SER A 137 10.94 0.56 -0.27
N ASP A 138 11.74 -0.48 -0.02
CA ASP A 138 12.56 -1.12 -1.04
C ASP A 138 11.78 -2.18 -1.84
N GLU A 139 11.68 -1.98 -3.15
CA GLU A 139 11.07 -2.95 -4.08
C GLU A 139 11.71 -4.34 -4.04
N ASN A 140 13.02 -4.44 -3.81
CA ASN A 140 13.71 -5.72 -3.80
C ASN A 140 13.40 -6.55 -2.54
N HIS A 141 13.04 -5.89 -1.44
CA HIS A 141 12.73 -6.54 -0.16
C HIS A 141 11.23 -6.81 0.04
N PHE A 142 10.36 -6.30 -0.83
CA PHE A 142 8.93 -6.53 -0.72
C PHE A 142 8.53 -8.02 -0.82
N PRO A 143 9.06 -8.82 -1.76
CA PRO A 143 8.81 -10.26 -1.79
C PRO A 143 9.24 -10.94 -0.49
N ASP A 144 10.41 -10.60 0.05
CA ASP A 144 10.95 -11.18 1.28
C ASP A 144 10.06 -10.89 2.50
N VAL A 145 9.51 -9.67 2.57
CA VAL A 145 8.56 -9.29 3.63
C VAL A 145 7.27 -10.10 3.52
N LEU A 146 6.71 -10.28 2.32
CA LEU A 146 5.52 -11.10 2.16
C LEU A 146 5.79 -12.59 2.43
N ASP A 147 6.97 -13.10 2.04
CA ASP A 147 7.42 -14.45 2.37
C ASP A 147 7.54 -14.66 3.88
N MET A 148 8.01 -13.65 4.61
CA MET A 148 8.02 -13.66 6.07
C MET A 148 6.59 -13.75 6.64
N PHE A 149 5.63 -12.98 6.12
CA PHE A 149 4.23 -13.09 6.56
C PHE A 149 3.65 -14.48 6.30
N GLU A 150 3.85 -15.04 5.11
CA GLU A 150 3.39 -16.38 4.75
C GLU A 150 4.09 -17.47 5.57
N HIS A 151 5.37 -17.30 5.90
CA HIS A 151 6.09 -18.24 6.74
C HIS A 151 5.54 -18.26 8.18
N LEU A 152 5.22 -17.10 8.73
CA LEU A 152 4.74 -16.96 10.11
C LEU A 152 3.24 -17.25 10.29
N HIS A 153 2.43 -17.02 9.26
CA HIS A 153 0.97 -17.20 9.30
C HIS A 153 0.46 -18.43 8.52
N GLY A 154 1.17 -18.83 7.47
CA GLY A 154 0.71 -19.76 6.45
C GLY A 154 0.43 -19.06 5.11
N LYS A 155 0.40 -19.82 4.01
CA LYS A 155 0.19 -19.29 2.65
C LYS A 155 -1.22 -18.77 2.38
N GLU A 156 -2.15 -18.99 3.30
CA GLU A 156 -3.56 -18.58 3.23
C GLU A 156 -3.76 -17.08 3.52
N VAL A 157 -2.69 -16.27 3.58
CA VAL A 157 -2.79 -14.81 3.81
C VAL A 157 -3.73 -14.16 2.77
N GLY A 158 -3.77 -14.67 1.53
CA GLY A 158 -4.69 -14.18 0.49
C GLY A 158 -6.15 -14.58 0.70
N ASP A 159 -6.44 -15.72 1.34
CA ASP A 159 -7.81 -16.23 1.52
C ASP A 159 -8.55 -15.44 2.62
N LYS A 160 -7.81 -15.04 3.67
CA LYS A 160 -8.30 -14.20 4.77
C LYS A 160 -7.34 -13.04 5.00
N PRO A 161 -7.37 -12.01 4.12
CA PRO A 161 -6.37 -10.96 4.13
C PRO A 161 -6.42 -10.12 5.40
N PHE A 162 -5.30 -10.10 6.12
CA PHE A 162 -5.02 -9.16 7.21
C PHE A 162 -3.85 -8.22 6.87
N VAL A 163 -3.22 -8.38 5.71
CA VAL A 163 -2.15 -7.53 5.19
C VAL A 163 -2.65 -6.88 3.90
N ILE A 164 -2.62 -5.54 3.86
CA ILE A 164 -3.07 -4.74 2.71
C ILE A 164 -1.88 -3.88 2.26
N PRO A 165 -1.11 -4.33 1.25
CA PRO A 165 -0.03 -3.54 0.69
C PRO A 165 -0.52 -2.20 0.12
N TYR A 166 0.26 -1.14 0.33
CA TYR A 166 -0.05 0.22 -0.05
C TYR A 166 0.95 0.74 -1.09
N PHE A 167 0.43 1.20 -2.23
CA PHE A 167 1.20 1.59 -3.40
C PHE A 167 0.80 2.97 -3.90
N ASN A 168 1.77 3.67 -4.51
CA ASN A 168 1.55 5.01 -5.05
C ASN A 168 2.16 5.16 -6.43
N PRO A 169 1.46 5.78 -7.39
CA PRO A 169 2.10 6.26 -8.60
C PRO A 169 3.01 7.46 -8.27
N VAL A 170 3.85 7.80 -9.23
CA VAL A 170 4.61 9.05 -9.23
C VAL A 170 3.82 10.07 -10.04
N SER A 171 3.18 11.03 -9.36
CA SER A 171 2.46 12.10 -10.06
C SER A 171 3.44 13.08 -10.71
N PRO A 172 3.20 13.52 -11.97
CA PRO A 172 2.01 13.22 -12.78
C PRO A 172 2.15 11.97 -13.68
N LEU A 173 1.15 11.09 -13.64
CA LEU A 173 0.88 10.04 -14.64
C LEU A 173 2.01 9.01 -14.86
N VAL A 174 2.89 8.81 -13.88
CA VAL A 174 3.95 7.82 -13.96
C VAL A 174 3.66 6.64 -13.02
N MET A 175 3.68 5.45 -13.61
CA MET A 175 3.77 4.20 -12.87
C MET A 175 5.20 3.67 -13.02
N ASN A 176 6.02 3.90 -12.00
CA ASN A 176 7.40 3.42 -11.97
C ASN A 176 7.44 1.90 -11.78
N ALA A 177 8.50 1.27 -12.28
CA ALA A 177 8.64 -0.19 -12.31
C ALA A 177 8.50 -0.81 -10.91
N GLY A 178 9.27 -0.33 -9.94
CA GLY A 178 9.22 -0.83 -8.56
C GLY A 178 7.83 -0.83 -7.91
N THR A 179 6.96 0.13 -8.23
CA THR A 179 5.58 0.16 -7.72
C THR A 179 4.72 -0.92 -8.37
N VAL A 180 4.70 -0.98 -9.70
CA VAL A 180 3.83 -1.93 -10.41
C VAL A 180 4.30 -3.38 -10.29
N ASP A 181 5.60 -3.59 -10.16
CA ASP A 181 6.18 -4.91 -9.93
C ASP A 181 5.80 -5.41 -8.52
N LYS A 182 5.88 -4.55 -7.49
CA LYS A 182 5.36 -4.88 -6.15
C LYS A 182 3.84 -5.13 -6.15
N MET A 183 3.07 -4.31 -6.88
CA MET A 183 1.62 -4.53 -7.03
C MET A 183 1.34 -5.92 -7.60
N LYS A 184 2.04 -6.32 -8.66
CA LYS A 184 1.90 -7.64 -9.26
C LYS A 184 2.17 -8.76 -8.25
N VAL A 185 3.24 -8.68 -7.47
CA VAL A 185 3.55 -9.67 -6.43
C VAL A 185 2.43 -9.78 -5.38
N ALA A 186 1.85 -8.65 -4.96
CA ALA A 186 0.73 -8.66 -4.02
C ALA A 186 -0.54 -9.29 -4.61
N ILE A 187 -0.87 -8.93 -5.86
CA ILE A 187 -2.03 -9.44 -6.59
C ILE A 187 -1.91 -10.95 -6.83
N GLU A 188 -0.73 -11.44 -7.21
CA GLU A 188 -0.48 -12.88 -7.43
C GLU A 188 -0.61 -13.71 -6.15
N ARG A 189 -0.46 -13.09 -4.97
CA ARG A 189 -0.70 -13.70 -3.65
C ARG A 189 -2.15 -13.54 -3.15
N GLY A 190 -3.04 -12.98 -3.97
CA GLY A 190 -4.44 -12.76 -3.63
C GLY A 190 -4.68 -11.66 -2.59
N LEU A 191 -3.69 -10.79 -2.33
CA LEU A 191 -3.84 -9.71 -1.37
C LEU A 191 -4.63 -8.54 -1.98
N PRO A 192 -5.59 -7.94 -1.24
CA PRO A 192 -6.12 -6.65 -1.62
C PRO A 192 -5.03 -5.59 -1.47
N ILE A 193 -5.08 -4.57 -2.32
CA ILE A 193 -4.10 -3.48 -2.32
C ILE A 193 -4.79 -2.14 -2.13
N ILE A 194 -4.08 -1.20 -1.53
CA ILE A 194 -4.45 0.22 -1.59
C ILE A 194 -3.57 0.86 -2.65
N PHE A 195 -4.20 1.41 -3.69
CA PHE A 195 -3.53 2.25 -4.67
C PHE A 195 -4.01 3.69 -4.48
N SER A 196 -3.10 4.57 -4.06
CA SER A 196 -3.43 5.96 -3.75
C SER A 196 -2.39 6.87 -4.36
N ASN A 197 -2.80 8.04 -4.81
CA ASN A 197 -1.90 9.06 -5.34
C ASN A 197 -1.72 10.21 -4.37
N TYR A 198 -0.57 10.88 -4.52
CA TYR A 198 -0.21 12.08 -3.79
C TYR A 198 0.22 13.13 -4.79
N SER A 199 -0.42 14.29 -4.76
CA SER A 199 -0.04 15.40 -5.62
C SER A 199 -0.09 16.74 -4.91
N MET A 200 0.55 17.71 -5.54
CA MET A 200 0.54 19.11 -5.13
C MET A 200 0.03 19.94 -6.30
N ALA A 201 -1.12 20.59 -6.09
CA ALA A 201 -1.74 21.47 -7.08
C ALA A 201 -0.77 22.60 -7.46
N GLY A 202 -0.49 22.74 -8.75
CA GLY A 202 0.47 23.70 -9.30
C GLY A 202 1.92 23.21 -9.34
N ALA A 203 2.21 22.00 -8.87
CA ALA A 203 3.54 21.39 -8.97
C ALA A 203 3.48 20.04 -9.71
N SER A 204 2.88 19.01 -9.11
CA SER A 204 2.72 17.69 -9.74
C SER A 204 1.33 17.46 -10.34
N THR A 205 0.43 18.44 -10.21
CA THR A 205 -0.88 18.50 -10.86
C THR A 205 -1.17 19.92 -11.34
N PRO A 206 -2.11 20.12 -12.28
CA PRO A 206 -2.57 21.46 -12.64
C PRO A 206 -3.05 22.27 -11.43
N LEU A 207 -2.81 23.59 -11.43
CA LEU A 207 -3.21 24.47 -10.32
C LEU A 207 -4.72 24.51 -10.07
N THR A 208 -5.53 24.24 -11.10
CA THR A 208 -7.00 24.31 -10.99
C THR A 208 -7.57 23.07 -10.29
N PRO A 209 -8.58 23.20 -9.42
CA PRO A 209 -9.20 22.06 -8.75
C PRO A 209 -9.70 20.98 -9.71
N ALA A 210 -10.33 21.38 -10.82
CA ALA A 210 -10.81 20.45 -11.84
C ALA A 210 -9.66 19.71 -12.55
N GLY A 211 -8.55 20.39 -12.83
CA GLY A 211 -7.37 19.79 -13.45
C GLY A 211 -6.65 18.82 -12.51
N THR A 212 -6.53 19.19 -11.23
CA THR A 212 -6.01 18.30 -10.18
C THR A 212 -6.87 17.04 -10.07
N LEU A 213 -8.19 17.19 -9.90
CA LEU A 213 -9.09 16.03 -9.76
C LEU A 213 -9.06 15.13 -11.01
N THR A 214 -9.06 15.70 -12.21
CA THR A 214 -9.02 14.94 -13.47
C THR A 214 -7.74 14.10 -13.55
N LEU A 215 -6.58 14.69 -13.24
CA LEU A 215 -5.31 13.97 -13.28
C LEU A 215 -5.27 12.87 -12.22
N LEU A 216 -5.71 13.18 -10.99
CA LEU A 216 -5.73 12.20 -9.91
C LEU A 216 -6.66 11.02 -10.23
N MET A 217 -7.83 11.29 -10.82
CA MET A 217 -8.72 10.22 -11.27
C MET A 217 -8.10 9.38 -12.38
N ALA A 218 -7.38 9.99 -13.33
CA ALA A 218 -6.70 9.24 -14.38
C ALA A 218 -5.64 8.28 -13.83
N GLU A 219 -4.88 8.70 -12.80
CA GLU A 219 -3.90 7.83 -12.14
C GLU A 219 -4.57 6.66 -11.41
N LEU A 220 -5.62 6.93 -10.63
CA LEU A 220 -6.35 5.89 -9.89
C LEU A 220 -7.01 4.88 -10.83
N LEU A 221 -7.63 5.36 -11.91
CA LEU A 221 -8.24 4.50 -12.92
C LEU A 221 -7.20 3.69 -13.68
N ALA A 222 -6.04 4.27 -13.99
CA ALA A 222 -4.94 3.51 -14.58
C ALA A 222 -4.46 2.42 -13.63
N GLY A 223 -4.36 2.68 -12.31
CA GLY A 223 -3.93 1.68 -11.33
C GLY A 223 -4.93 0.57 -11.08
N LEU A 224 -6.21 0.80 -11.41
CA LEU A 224 -7.26 -0.21 -11.37
C LEU A 224 -7.18 -1.20 -12.55
N VAL A 225 -6.65 -0.75 -13.70
CA VAL A 225 -6.48 -1.56 -14.93
C VAL A 225 -5.24 -2.43 -14.84
#